data_AF-A0A497AFL0-F1
#
_entry.id   AF-A0A497AFL0-F1
#
_cell.length_a   1.000
_cell.length_b   1.000
_cell.length_c   1.000
_cell.angle_alpha   90.00
_cell.angle_beta   90.00
_cell.angle_gamma   90.00
#
_symmetry.space_group_name_H-M   'P 1'
#
loop_
_entity.id
_entity.type
_entity.pdbx_description
1 polymer ?
#
loop_
_entity_poly.entity_id
_entity_poly.type
_entity_poly.pdbx_seq_one_letter_code
_entity_poly.pdbx_strand_id
1 'polypeptide(L)'
;MRARTGWKVIWGPVDGRDLPAFLQGEETPAMRQVRFDPQQRLEMAVMWAAPLSLLAPITLIFWPGRLLPLVALIWALSLAVYLAFPLYEPLVARKSLAGFVVLFGGLTLAGIALTGTLTGRLTLPFLLRWGGLGLGMALLLAFDLAGSTPLYKSWTHAERSHRVTLEPKHCTACGRCAQVCPRGVFTVAEIAALPHADRCEQCGACIVQCPTDALLFEAPDGERVPPETMRRYKLNMMGQRGRKL
;
A
#
# COMPACT_ATOMS: atom_id res chain seq x y z
N MET A 1 -14.88 8.53 27.63
CA MET A 1 -14.37 9.72 26.89
C MET A 1 -15.52 10.57 26.37
N ARG A 2 -16.35 10.11 25.42
CA ARG A 2 -17.56 10.81 24.89
C ARG A 2 -18.45 11.48 25.95
N ALA A 3 -18.82 10.75 27.00
CA ALA A 3 -19.68 11.27 28.07
C ALA A 3 -19.02 12.31 28.97
N ARG A 4 -17.67 12.35 29.01
CA ARG A 4 -16.90 13.31 29.83
C ARG A 4 -16.43 14.53 29.03
N THR A 5 -16.30 14.40 27.71
CA THR A 5 -15.74 15.46 26.85
C THR A 5 -16.74 16.07 25.87
N GLY A 6 -17.96 15.52 25.74
CA GLY A 6 -18.92 15.93 24.71
C GLY A 6 -18.48 15.61 23.27
N TRP A 7 -17.31 14.98 23.10
CA TRP A 7 -16.62 14.87 21.82
C TRP A 7 -17.23 13.81 20.90
N LYS A 8 -17.63 14.20 19.69
CA LYS A 8 -18.12 13.28 18.64
C LYS A 8 -17.00 13.01 17.62
N VAL A 9 -16.13 12.02 17.88
CA VAL A 9 -15.23 11.51 16.83
C VAL A 9 -16.09 10.97 15.69
N ILE A 10 -15.86 11.45 14.47
CA ILE A 10 -16.30 10.78 13.24
C ILE A 10 -15.06 10.22 12.53
N TRP A 11 -14.04 11.05 12.26
CA TRP A 11 -12.73 10.67 11.71
C TRP A 11 -11.65 11.63 12.21
N GLY A 12 -10.48 11.11 12.60
CA GLY A 12 -9.35 11.90 13.13
C GLY A 12 -8.21 12.03 12.12
N PRO A 13 -7.12 12.73 12.48
CA PRO A 13 -5.94 12.81 11.64
C PRO A 13 -5.29 11.43 11.51
N VAL A 14 -4.59 11.22 10.39
CA VAL A 14 -3.82 10.01 10.12
C VAL A 14 -2.63 9.90 11.07
N ASP A 15 -1.98 11.03 11.36
CA ASP A 15 -0.83 11.10 12.24
C ASP A 15 -1.22 11.58 13.65
N GLY A 16 -0.73 10.89 14.68
CA GLY A 16 -0.98 11.27 16.07
C GLY A 16 -0.38 12.64 16.44
N ARG A 17 0.64 13.10 15.72
CA ARG A 17 1.26 14.43 15.91
C ARG A 17 0.29 15.57 15.58
N ASP A 18 -0.65 15.35 14.68
CA ASP A 18 -1.65 16.34 14.29
C ASP A 18 -2.84 16.39 15.26
N LEU A 19 -2.93 15.44 16.20
CA LEU A 19 -4.05 15.32 17.12
C LEU A 19 -4.29 16.59 17.96
N PRO A 20 -3.28 17.27 18.54
CA PRO A 20 -3.50 18.49 19.31
C PRO A 20 -4.14 19.62 18.48
N ALA A 21 -3.63 19.88 17.28
CA ALA A 21 -4.16 20.90 16.37
C ALA A 21 -5.57 20.53 15.87
N PHE A 22 -5.77 19.25 15.55
CA PHE A 22 -7.08 18.72 15.18
C PHE A 22 -8.13 18.91 16.30
N LEU A 23 -7.74 18.69 17.55
CA LEU A 23 -8.61 18.91 18.72
C LEU A 23 -8.95 20.40 18.94
N GLN A 24 -8.13 21.31 18.43
CA GLN A 24 -8.36 22.77 18.47
C GLN A 24 -9.22 23.27 17.30
N GLY A 25 -9.61 22.39 16.37
CA GLY A 25 -10.41 22.74 15.19
C GLY A 25 -9.60 23.21 13.99
N GLU A 26 -8.26 23.09 14.04
CA GLU A 26 -7.36 23.45 12.93
C GLU A 26 -7.26 22.31 11.90
N GLU A 27 -8.40 21.86 11.37
CA GLU A 27 -8.45 20.73 10.46
C GLU A 27 -7.96 21.09 9.05
N THR A 28 -6.92 20.40 8.57
CA THR A 28 -6.44 20.55 7.18
C THR A 28 -6.71 19.28 6.35
N PRO A 29 -6.87 19.39 5.01
CA PRO A 29 -6.98 18.22 4.15
C PRO A 29 -5.76 17.29 4.20
N ALA A 30 -4.58 17.83 4.53
CA ALA A 30 -3.33 17.08 4.64
C ALA A 30 -3.36 16.07 5.78
N MET A 31 -3.94 16.44 6.92
CA MET A 31 -4.07 15.58 8.11
C MET A 31 -4.88 14.30 7.85
N ARG A 32 -5.69 14.27 6.79
CA ARG A 32 -6.54 13.12 6.43
C ARG A 32 -5.88 12.18 5.41
N GLN A 33 -4.74 12.57 4.85
CA GLN A 33 -4.06 11.81 3.81
C GLN A 33 -2.88 11.05 4.37
N VAL A 34 -2.72 9.80 3.96
CA VAL A 34 -1.57 8.98 4.33
C VAL A 34 -0.37 9.40 3.50
N ARG A 35 0.72 9.73 4.18
CA ARG A 35 2.02 10.06 3.60
C ARG A 35 3.06 9.09 4.15
N PHE A 36 4.08 8.81 3.34
CA PHE A 36 5.24 8.01 3.72
C PHE A 36 6.48 8.87 3.58
N ASP A 37 6.81 9.56 4.65
CA ASP A 37 7.97 10.45 4.68
C ASP A 37 9.27 9.63 4.67
N PRO A 38 10.40 10.22 4.24
CA PRO A 38 11.69 9.53 4.24
C PRO A 38 12.09 8.95 5.61
N GLN A 39 11.70 9.61 6.70
CA GLN A 39 11.95 9.12 8.06
C GLN A 39 11.21 7.80 8.32
N GLN A 40 9.92 7.73 8.01
CA GLN A 40 9.12 6.50 8.18
C GLN A 40 9.65 5.37 7.30
N ARG A 41 10.18 5.68 6.11
CA ARG A 41 10.83 4.70 5.25
C ARG A 41 12.14 4.19 5.81
N LEU A 42 12.93 5.06 6.44
CA LEU A 42 14.13 4.64 7.16
C LEU A 42 13.76 3.75 8.34
N GLU A 43 12.74 4.10 9.11
CA GLU A 43 12.22 3.27 10.21
C GLU A 43 11.80 1.88 9.69
N MET A 44 11.04 1.81 8.59
CA MET A 44 10.69 0.53 7.95
C MET A 44 11.92 -0.27 7.49
N ALA A 45 12.91 0.38 6.89
CA ALA A 45 14.15 -0.27 6.47
C ALA A 45 14.90 -0.88 7.65
N VAL A 46 14.99 -0.15 8.76
CA VAL A 46 15.61 -0.63 10.00
C VAL A 46 14.82 -1.80 10.58
N MET A 47 13.48 -1.70 10.65
CA MET A 47 12.63 -2.77 11.18
C MET A 47 12.74 -4.08 10.37
N TRP A 48 13.07 -4.00 9.08
CA TRP A 48 13.34 -5.18 8.26
C TRP A 48 14.78 -5.67 8.37
N ALA A 49 15.75 -4.77 8.27
CA ALA A 49 17.17 -5.13 8.26
C ALA A 49 17.64 -5.70 9.61
N ALA A 50 17.16 -5.16 10.73
CA ALA A 50 17.62 -5.57 12.05
C ALA A 50 17.24 -7.02 12.41
N PRO A 51 15.98 -7.48 12.30
CA PRO A 51 15.64 -8.88 12.58
C PRO A 51 16.35 -9.86 11.64
N LEU A 52 16.47 -9.53 10.34
CA LEU A 52 17.21 -10.36 9.39
C LEU A 52 18.70 -10.46 9.74
N SER A 53 19.29 -9.37 10.25
CA SER A 53 20.68 -9.36 10.70
C SER A 53 20.90 -10.23 11.94
N LEU A 54 19.90 -10.37 12.83
CA LEU A 54 19.97 -11.28 13.98
C LEU A 54 19.98 -12.76 13.57
N LEU A 55 19.45 -13.08 12.39
CA LEU A 55 19.49 -14.43 11.82
C LEU A 55 20.78 -14.71 11.04
N ALA A 56 21.50 -13.68 10.62
CA ALA A 56 22.72 -13.81 9.82
C ALA A 56 23.83 -14.67 10.48
N PRO A 57 24.05 -14.67 11.81
CA PRO A 57 25.02 -15.53 12.47
C PRO A 57 24.81 -17.04 12.25
N ILE A 58 23.58 -17.49 11.94
CA ILE A 58 23.30 -18.90 11.59
C ILE A 58 24.14 -19.34 10.39
N THR A 59 24.47 -18.42 9.48
CA THR A 59 25.28 -18.71 8.30
C THR A 59 26.75 -19.02 8.62
N LEU A 60 27.24 -18.67 9.81
CA LEU A 60 28.60 -19.00 10.25
C LEU A 60 28.86 -20.51 10.31
N ILE A 61 27.81 -21.32 10.53
CA ILE A 61 27.87 -22.79 10.53
C ILE A 61 28.37 -23.30 9.17
N PHE A 62 27.97 -22.66 8.09
CA PHE A 62 28.27 -23.09 6.72
C PHE A 62 29.37 -22.26 6.06
N TRP A 63 29.49 -20.97 6.41
CA TRP A 63 30.40 -20.01 5.79
C TRP A 63 31.03 -19.04 6.81
N PRO A 64 32.04 -19.49 7.59
CA PRO A 64 32.58 -18.76 8.75
C PRO A 64 33.27 -17.41 8.47
N GLY A 65 33.33 -16.91 7.24
CA GLY A 65 33.92 -15.60 6.89
C GLY A 65 32.94 -14.60 6.26
N ARG A 66 31.65 -14.94 6.12
CA ARG A 66 30.71 -14.14 5.32
C ARG A 66 29.66 -13.35 6.11
N LEU A 67 29.76 -13.32 7.44
CA LEU A 67 28.78 -12.62 8.28
C LEU A 67 28.72 -11.12 7.97
N LEU A 68 29.85 -10.42 8.04
CA LEU A 68 29.89 -8.97 7.81
C LEU A 68 29.40 -8.56 6.41
N PRO A 69 29.87 -9.17 5.30
CA PRO A 69 29.36 -8.82 3.98
C PRO A 69 27.88 -9.17 3.80
N LEU A 70 27.38 -10.23 4.45
CA LEU A 70 25.96 -10.57 4.43
C LEU A 70 25.11 -9.51 5.16
N VAL A 71 25.52 -9.10 6.36
CA VAL A 71 24.84 -8.04 7.13
C VAL A 71 24.87 -6.73 6.35
N ALA A 72 26.01 -6.34 5.79
CA ALA A 72 26.13 -5.15 4.96
C ALA A 72 25.19 -5.20 3.75
N LEU A 73 25.07 -6.36 3.09
CA LEU A 73 24.15 -6.56 1.97
C LEU A 73 22.69 -6.44 2.39
N ILE A 74 22.29 -7.04 3.52
CA ILE A 74 20.92 -6.94 4.06
C ILE A 74 20.55 -5.48 4.26
N TRP A 75 21.39 -4.72 4.96
CA TRP A 75 21.15 -3.30 5.22
C TRP A 75 21.14 -2.45 3.95
N ALA A 76 22.11 -2.65 3.06
CA ALA A 76 22.19 -1.92 1.80
C ALA A 76 20.94 -2.16 0.94
N LEU A 77 20.49 -3.42 0.83
CA LEU A 77 19.30 -3.77 0.07
C LEU A 77 18.04 -3.21 0.70
N SER A 78 17.85 -3.36 2.02
CA SER A 78 16.70 -2.81 2.72
C SER A 78 16.62 -1.29 2.56
N LEU A 79 17.72 -0.57 2.79
CA LEU A 79 17.76 0.88 2.61
C LEU A 79 17.48 1.28 1.16
N ALA A 80 18.08 0.59 0.19
CA ALA A 80 17.85 0.85 -1.23
C ALA A 80 16.37 0.67 -1.60
N VAL A 81 15.73 -0.43 -1.17
CA VAL A 81 14.31 -0.71 -1.44
C VAL A 81 13.43 0.40 -0.83
N TYR A 82 13.51 0.66 0.47
CA TYR A 82 12.57 1.59 1.10
C TYR A 82 12.83 3.06 0.76
N LEU A 83 14.09 3.49 0.60
CA LEU A 83 14.40 4.89 0.27
C LEU A 83 14.17 5.20 -1.21
N ALA A 84 14.44 4.25 -2.13
CA ALA A 84 14.17 4.42 -3.55
C ALA A 84 12.69 4.20 -3.91
N PHE A 85 11.83 3.85 -2.94
CA PHE A 85 10.41 3.57 -3.15
C PHE A 85 9.67 4.60 -4.01
N PRO A 86 9.81 5.94 -3.81
CA PRO A 86 9.17 6.94 -4.69
C PRO A 86 9.48 6.81 -6.17
N LEU A 87 10.68 6.34 -6.49
CA LEU A 87 11.16 6.25 -7.87
C LEU A 87 10.46 5.12 -8.62
N TYR A 88 10.12 4.03 -7.92
CA TYR A 88 9.51 2.85 -8.52
C TYR A 88 8.04 2.64 -8.12
N GLU A 89 7.51 3.38 -7.15
CA GLU A 89 6.10 3.34 -6.74
C GLU A 89 5.12 3.45 -7.93
N PRO A 90 5.28 4.40 -8.87
CA PRO A 90 4.35 4.51 -10.00
C PRO A 90 4.39 3.29 -10.92
N LEU A 91 5.53 2.61 -11.01
CA LEU A 91 5.68 1.40 -11.80
C LEU A 91 4.99 0.21 -11.11
N VAL A 92 5.12 0.11 -9.79
CA VAL A 92 4.49 -0.93 -8.98
C VAL A 92 2.97 -0.73 -8.95
N ALA A 93 2.50 0.48 -8.64
CA ALA A 93 1.06 0.78 -8.53
C ALA A 93 0.26 0.52 -9.82
N ARG A 94 0.90 0.60 -11.00
CA ARG A 94 0.24 0.46 -12.30
C ARG A 94 0.33 -0.94 -12.92
N LYS A 95 1.33 -1.74 -12.54
CA LYS A 95 1.60 -3.02 -13.22
C LYS A 95 0.87 -4.18 -12.56
N SER A 96 0.43 -5.14 -13.35
CA SER A 96 -0.04 -6.43 -12.87
C SER A 96 1.10 -7.25 -12.27
N LEU A 97 0.77 -8.36 -11.58
CA LEU A 97 1.75 -9.35 -11.11
C LEU A 97 2.80 -9.70 -12.18
N ALA A 98 2.36 -9.93 -13.43
CA ALA A 98 3.26 -10.21 -14.55
C ALA A 98 4.20 -9.04 -14.84
N GLY A 99 3.71 -7.80 -14.80
CA GLY A 99 4.54 -6.61 -14.99
C GLY A 99 5.57 -6.40 -13.88
N PHE A 100 5.24 -6.77 -12.63
CA PHE A 100 6.18 -6.78 -11.51
C PHE A 100 7.28 -7.83 -11.73
N VAL A 101 6.89 -9.08 -12.03
CA VAL A 101 7.83 -10.19 -12.26
C VAL A 101 8.76 -9.90 -13.44
N VAL A 102 8.26 -9.34 -14.54
CA VAL A 102 9.08 -8.96 -15.69
C VAL A 102 10.08 -7.87 -15.33
N LEU A 103 9.67 -6.84 -14.57
CA LEU A 103 10.55 -5.75 -14.17
C LEU A 103 11.65 -6.23 -13.22
N PHE A 104 11.27 -6.82 -12.10
CA PHE A 104 12.23 -7.26 -11.07
C PHE A 104 13.05 -8.48 -11.53
N GLY A 105 12.44 -9.40 -12.26
CA GLY A 105 13.14 -10.52 -12.89
C GLY A 105 14.15 -10.05 -13.93
N GLY A 106 13.77 -9.08 -14.77
CA GLY A 106 14.68 -8.46 -15.75
C GLY A 106 15.87 -7.77 -15.09
N LEU A 107 15.64 -6.96 -14.06
CA LEU A 107 16.71 -6.31 -13.29
C LEU A 107 17.64 -7.33 -12.62
N THR A 108 17.07 -8.40 -12.06
CA THR A 108 17.84 -9.46 -11.41
C THR A 108 18.70 -10.22 -12.42
N LEU A 109 18.14 -10.61 -13.58
CA LEU A 109 18.89 -11.26 -14.65
C LEU A 109 19.98 -10.37 -15.22
N ALA A 110 19.71 -9.08 -15.42
CA ALA A 110 20.70 -8.11 -15.87
C ALA A 110 21.86 -7.97 -14.86
N GLY A 111 21.56 -7.90 -13.57
CA GLY A 111 22.57 -7.86 -12.50
C GLY A 111 23.41 -9.15 -12.43
N ILE A 112 22.79 -10.32 -12.60
CA ILE A 112 23.50 -11.61 -12.66
C ILE A 112 24.40 -11.67 -13.88
N ALA A 113 23.90 -11.28 -15.06
CA ALA A 113 24.68 -11.27 -16.30
C ALA A 113 25.89 -10.33 -16.17
N LEU A 114 25.69 -9.12 -15.65
CA LEU A 114 26.76 -8.16 -15.38
C LEU A 114 27.80 -8.70 -14.39
N THR A 115 27.35 -9.34 -13.30
CA THR A 115 28.28 -9.94 -12.34
C THR A 115 29.05 -11.10 -12.96
N GLY A 116 28.39 -11.91 -13.80
CA GLY A 116 29.00 -13.00 -14.55
C GLY A 116 30.06 -12.51 -15.53
N THR A 117 29.82 -11.40 -16.25
CA THR A 117 30.82 -10.81 -17.16
C THR A 117 32.00 -10.23 -16.39
N LEU A 118 31.76 -9.46 -15.33
CA LEU A 118 32.82 -8.83 -14.53
C LEU A 118 33.71 -9.86 -13.80
N THR A 119 33.15 -11.03 -13.44
CA THR A 119 33.90 -12.10 -12.77
C THR A 119 34.46 -13.14 -13.73
N GLY A 120 34.19 -13.03 -15.04
CA GLY A 120 34.58 -14.03 -16.05
C GLY A 120 33.90 -15.39 -15.89
N ARG A 121 32.78 -15.47 -15.16
CA ARG A 121 32.05 -16.72 -14.84
C ARG A 121 30.76 -16.90 -15.62
N LEU A 122 30.53 -16.07 -16.63
CA LEU A 122 29.30 -16.10 -17.42
C LEU A 122 29.19 -17.43 -18.20
N THR A 123 28.34 -18.32 -17.69
CA THR A 123 28.05 -19.62 -18.32
C THR A 123 26.55 -19.87 -18.24
N LEU A 124 26.03 -20.72 -19.12
CA LEU A 124 24.60 -21.07 -19.09
C LEU A 124 24.17 -21.70 -17.76
N PRO A 125 24.92 -22.64 -17.13
CA PRO A 125 24.57 -23.16 -15.81
C PRO A 125 24.59 -22.09 -14.71
N PHE A 126 25.50 -21.12 -14.78
CA PHE A 126 25.53 -19.98 -13.86
C PHE A 126 24.26 -19.12 -13.99
N LEU A 127 23.88 -18.77 -15.22
CA LEU A 127 22.68 -17.99 -15.51
C LEU A 127 21.41 -18.74 -15.07
N LEU A 128 21.30 -20.04 -15.35
CA LEU A 128 20.12 -20.82 -14.95
C LEU A 128 20.01 -20.96 -13.43
N ARG A 129 21.11 -21.24 -12.72
CA ARG A 129 21.11 -21.40 -11.26
C ARG A 129 20.73 -20.10 -10.56
N TRP A 130 21.43 -19.01 -10.87
CA TRP A 130 21.19 -17.73 -10.20
C TRP A 130 19.95 -17.03 -10.72
N GLY A 131 19.62 -17.18 -12.01
CA GLY A 131 18.39 -16.69 -12.60
C GLY A 131 17.15 -17.38 -12.02
N GLY A 132 17.21 -18.69 -11.80
CA GLY A 132 16.13 -19.44 -11.14
C GLY A 132 15.92 -19.01 -9.68
N LEU A 133 17.00 -18.85 -8.90
CA LEU A 133 16.94 -18.31 -7.54
C LEU A 133 16.40 -16.87 -7.51
N GLY A 134 16.86 -16.03 -8.44
CA GLY A 134 16.40 -14.66 -8.59
C GLY A 134 14.92 -14.57 -8.94
N LEU A 135 14.44 -15.41 -9.87
CA LEU A 135 13.04 -15.52 -10.23
C LEU A 135 12.19 -16.00 -9.04
N GLY A 136 12.65 -17.01 -8.31
CA GLY A 136 11.98 -17.49 -7.10
C GLY A 136 11.83 -16.38 -6.04
N MET A 137 12.89 -15.61 -5.81
CA MET A 137 12.84 -14.46 -4.90
C MET A 137 11.91 -13.36 -5.42
N ALA A 138 11.95 -13.04 -6.72
CA ALA A 138 11.05 -12.05 -7.32
C ALA A 138 9.58 -12.45 -7.18
N LEU A 139 9.25 -13.73 -7.32
CA LEU A 139 7.89 -14.26 -7.10
C LEU A 139 7.47 -14.18 -5.63
N LEU A 140 8.37 -14.51 -4.71
CA LEU A 140 8.12 -14.40 -3.26
C LEU A 140 7.85 -12.94 -2.87
N LEU A 141 8.70 -12.01 -3.31
CA LEU A 141 8.52 -10.58 -3.09
C LEU A 141 7.21 -10.08 -3.73
N ALA A 142 6.87 -10.55 -4.93
CA ALA A 142 5.62 -10.18 -5.59
C ALA A 142 4.41 -10.62 -4.77
N PHE A 143 4.44 -11.82 -4.19
CA PHE A 143 3.39 -12.32 -3.32
C PHE A 143 3.30 -11.52 -2.01
N ASP A 144 4.45 -11.24 -1.38
CA ASP A 144 4.51 -10.46 -0.14
C ASP A 144 3.99 -9.02 -0.34
N LEU A 145 4.40 -8.35 -1.41
CA LEU A 145 3.91 -7.00 -1.77
C LEU A 145 2.41 -7.00 -2.11
N ALA A 146 1.93 -8.04 -2.79
CA ALA A 146 0.51 -8.19 -3.09
C ALA A 146 -0.33 -8.45 -1.81
N GLY A 147 0.25 -9.04 -0.76
CA GLY A 147 -0.47 -9.38 0.47
C GLY A 147 -0.37 -8.35 1.60
N SER A 148 0.75 -7.61 1.70
CA SER A 148 1.12 -6.91 2.94
C SER A 148 0.74 -5.44 3.00
N THR A 149 0.43 -4.78 1.88
CA THR A 149 0.21 -3.33 1.88
C THR A 149 -1.28 -2.96 1.82
N PRO A 150 -1.85 -2.29 2.84
CA PRO A 150 -3.23 -1.79 2.81
C PRO A 150 -3.43 -0.61 1.84
N LEU A 151 -2.34 -0.18 1.20
CA LEU A 151 -2.23 1.04 0.43
C LEU A 151 -1.95 0.81 -1.04
N TYR A 152 -1.77 -0.44 -1.46
CA TYR A 152 -1.67 -0.77 -2.88
C TYR A 152 -2.69 -1.85 -3.23
N LYS A 153 -3.25 -1.69 -4.44
CA LYS A 153 -4.11 -2.69 -5.07
C LYS A 153 -3.36 -4.03 -5.18
N SER A 154 -3.81 -5.03 -4.43
CA SER A 154 -3.33 -6.40 -4.61
C SER A 154 -3.78 -6.93 -5.96
N TRP A 155 -2.85 -7.54 -6.70
CA TRP A 155 -3.15 -8.10 -8.03
C TRP A 155 -3.72 -9.51 -7.96
N THR A 156 -3.67 -10.15 -6.80
CA THR A 156 -4.11 -11.54 -6.58
C THR A 156 -5.60 -11.67 -6.35
N HIS A 157 -6.30 -10.58 -6.01
CA HIS A 157 -7.73 -10.57 -5.71
C HIS A 157 -8.50 -9.87 -6.83
N ALA A 158 -9.30 -10.63 -7.59
CA ALA A 158 -10.14 -10.10 -8.66
C ALA A 158 -11.12 -9.03 -8.15
N GLU A 159 -11.56 -9.14 -6.89
CA GLU A 159 -12.39 -8.14 -6.20
C GLU A 159 -11.69 -6.77 -6.00
N ARG A 160 -10.37 -6.69 -6.13
CA ARG A 160 -9.69 -5.38 -6.19
C ARG A 160 -9.75 -4.77 -7.57
N SER A 161 -10.28 -5.42 -8.60
CA SER A 161 -10.51 -4.80 -9.91
C SER A 161 -11.65 -3.78 -9.93
N HIS A 162 -12.54 -3.80 -8.91
CA HIS A 162 -13.69 -2.92 -8.83
C HIS A 162 -13.32 -1.44 -8.80
N ARG A 163 -14.21 -0.61 -9.34
CA ARG A 163 -14.13 0.84 -9.30
C ARG A 163 -15.19 1.39 -8.35
N VAL A 164 -14.86 2.46 -7.65
CA VAL A 164 -15.87 3.18 -6.86
C VAL A 164 -16.69 4.04 -7.80
N THR A 165 -17.99 3.83 -7.81
CA THR A 165 -18.95 4.59 -8.63
C THR A 165 -19.90 5.36 -7.71
N LEU A 166 -20.33 6.53 -8.17
CA LEU A 166 -21.30 7.38 -7.47
C LEU A 166 -22.67 7.31 -8.17
N GLU A 167 -23.73 7.17 -7.39
CA GLU A 167 -25.11 7.37 -7.82
C GLU A 167 -25.57 8.79 -7.50
N PRO A 168 -25.72 9.68 -8.51
CA PRO A 168 -26.02 11.09 -8.27
C PRO A 168 -27.33 11.31 -7.50
N LYS A 169 -28.34 10.46 -7.74
CA LYS A 169 -29.66 10.53 -7.10
C LYS A 169 -29.63 10.36 -5.58
N HIS A 170 -28.61 9.68 -5.06
CA HIS A 170 -28.44 9.44 -3.63
C HIS A 170 -27.43 10.40 -2.98
N CYS A 171 -26.68 11.16 -3.78
CA CYS A 171 -25.64 12.06 -3.28
C CYS A 171 -26.25 13.33 -2.68
N THR A 172 -25.90 13.65 -1.44
CA THR A 172 -26.30 14.91 -0.77
C THR A 172 -25.14 15.87 -0.58
N ALA A 173 -24.03 15.65 -1.28
CA ALA A 173 -22.78 16.44 -1.14
C ALA A 173 -22.26 16.59 0.32
N CYS A 174 -22.58 15.67 1.22
CA CYS A 174 -22.22 15.77 2.64
C CYS A 174 -20.71 15.73 2.97
N GLY A 175 -19.82 15.56 1.98
CA GLY A 175 -18.37 15.64 2.18
C GLY A 175 -17.70 14.41 2.81
N ARG A 176 -18.44 13.43 3.35
CA ARG A 176 -17.86 12.29 4.09
C ARG A 176 -16.87 11.48 3.27
N CYS A 177 -17.14 11.25 1.99
CA CYS A 177 -16.23 10.53 1.10
C CYS A 177 -14.84 11.18 0.99
N ALA A 178 -14.80 12.52 0.94
CA ALA A 178 -13.54 13.27 0.93
C ALA A 178 -12.84 13.27 2.29
N GLN A 179 -13.61 13.26 3.39
CA GLN A 179 -13.03 13.20 4.74
C GLN A 179 -12.36 11.85 5.03
N VAL A 180 -12.93 10.74 4.56
CA VAL A 180 -12.45 9.39 4.90
C VAL A 180 -11.47 8.80 3.90
N CYS A 181 -11.22 9.49 2.78
CA CYS A 181 -10.34 8.97 1.74
C CYS A 181 -8.87 9.28 2.07
N PRO A 182 -8.04 8.27 2.40
CA PRO A 182 -6.63 8.49 2.73
C PRO A 182 -5.77 8.92 1.55
N ARG A 183 -6.30 8.83 0.32
CA ARG A 183 -5.64 9.20 -0.94
C ARG A 183 -6.18 10.49 -1.54
N GLY A 184 -7.14 11.13 -0.88
CA GLY A 184 -7.73 12.39 -1.34
C GLY A 184 -8.33 12.31 -2.75
N VAL A 185 -9.02 11.21 -3.09
CA VAL A 185 -9.52 11.01 -4.47
C VAL A 185 -10.75 11.82 -4.82
N PHE A 186 -11.43 12.39 -3.82
CA PHE A 186 -12.73 13.04 -3.96
C PHE A 186 -12.61 14.57 -3.92
N THR A 187 -13.43 15.22 -4.75
CA THR A 187 -13.79 16.65 -4.63
C THR A 187 -15.29 16.74 -4.41
N VAL A 188 -15.76 17.72 -3.63
CA VAL A 188 -17.18 17.84 -3.29
C VAL A 188 -17.63 19.29 -3.52
N ALA A 189 -18.59 19.45 -4.43
CA ALA A 189 -19.27 20.71 -4.73
C ALA A 189 -20.78 20.47 -4.61
N GLU A 190 -21.55 20.60 -5.69
CA GLU A 190 -22.98 20.24 -5.72
C GLU A 190 -23.22 18.74 -5.55
N ILE A 191 -22.28 17.93 -6.06
CA ILE A 191 -22.18 16.48 -5.83
C ILE A 191 -20.71 16.11 -5.59
N ALA A 192 -20.49 14.91 -5.06
CA ALA A 192 -19.15 14.35 -5.00
C ALA A 192 -18.66 13.99 -6.42
N ALA A 193 -17.35 14.11 -6.66
CA ALA A 193 -16.69 13.66 -7.87
C ALA A 193 -15.36 12.96 -7.51
N LEU A 194 -14.87 12.08 -8.37
CA LEU A 194 -13.63 11.32 -8.17
C LEU A 194 -12.58 11.67 -9.24
N PRO A 195 -12.08 12.92 -9.31
CA PRO A 195 -11.12 13.34 -10.34
C PRO A 195 -9.78 12.59 -10.28
N HIS A 196 -9.44 11.97 -9.15
CA HIS A 196 -8.22 11.18 -8.96
C HIS A 196 -8.51 9.70 -8.70
N ALA A 197 -9.49 9.14 -9.42
CA ALA A 197 -9.90 7.74 -9.30
C ALA A 197 -8.74 6.75 -9.55
N ASP A 198 -7.71 7.16 -10.28
CA ASP A 198 -6.48 6.39 -10.51
C ASP A 198 -5.68 6.11 -9.22
N ARG A 199 -5.85 6.93 -8.18
CA ARG A 199 -5.20 6.78 -6.86
C ARG A 199 -6.06 5.99 -5.87
N CYS A 200 -7.20 5.44 -6.31
CA CYS A 200 -8.12 4.73 -5.43
C CYS A 200 -7.63 3.31 -5.15
N GLU A 201 -7.33 3.03 -3.88
CA GLU A 201 -6.86 1.71 -3.42
C GLU A 201 -8.00 0.73 -3.09
N GLN A 202 -9.23 1.05 -3.50
CA GLN A 202 -10.45 0.28 -3.20
C GLN A 202 -10.61 -0.09 -1.71
N CYS A 203 -10.21 0.76 -0.76
CA CYS A 203 -10.35 0.44 0.67
C CYS A 203 -11.82 0.32 1.13
N GLY A 204 -12.76 0.95 0.42
CA GLY A 204 -14.19 0.90 0.72
C GLY A 204 -14.66 1.81 1.86
N ALA A 205 -13.76 2.58 2.48
CA ALA A 205 -14.10 3.49 3.57
C ALA A 205 -15.19 4.51 3.18
N CYS A 206 -15.11 5.06 1.96
CA CYS A 206 -16.08 6.01 1.43
C CYS A 206 -17.48 5.42 1.24
N ILE A 207 -17.58 4.15 0.81
CA ILE A 207 -18.83 3.40 0.65
C ILE A 207 -19.49 3.18 2.01
N VAL A 208 -18.73 2.68 2.99
CA VAL A 208 -19.25 2.37 4.33
C VAL A 208 -19.71 3.63 5.07
N GLN A 209 -19.00 4.75 4.86
CA GLN A 209 -19.26 6.01 5.56
C GLN A 209 -20.24 6.94 4.85
N CYS A 210 -20.69 6.59 3.64
CA CYS A 210 -21.75 7.32 2.98
C CYS A 210 -23.08 7.17 3.76
N PRO A 211 -23.73 8.27 4.18
CA PRO A 211 -24.95 8.21 4.99
C PRO A 211 -26.19 7.89 4.16
N THR A 212 -26.09 8.08 2.85
CA THR A 212 -27.16 7.92 1.87
C THR A 212 -26.90 6.79 0.88
N ASP A 213 -25.85 5.98 1.12
CA ASP A 213 -25.53 4.82 0.29
C ASP A 213 -25.32 5.17 -1.20
N ALA A 214 -24.80 6.37 -1.48
CA ALA A 214 -24.59 6.89 -2.83
C ALA A 214 -23.34 6.37 -3.55
N LEU A 215 -22.51 5.56 -2.89
CA LEU A 215 -21.24 5.07 -3.43
C LEU A 215 -21.24 3.54 -3.37
N LEU A 216 -20.86 2.89 -4.46
CA LEU A 216 -20.77 1.42 -4.56
C LEU A 216 -19.51 0.97 -5.30
N PHE A 217 -19.25 -0.34 -5.29
CA PHE A 217 -18.23 -0.94 -6.14
C PHE A 217 -18.85 -1.50 -7.42
N GLU A 218 -18.27 -1.18 -8.57
CA GLU A 218 -18.62 -1.74 -9.87
C GLU A 218 -17.46 -2.57 -10.42
N ALA A 219 -17.72 -3.83 -10.72
CA ALA A 219 -16.78 -4.78 -11.29
C ALA A 219 -16.54 -4.48 -12.79
N PRO A 220 -15.45 -4.99 -13.39
CA PRO A 220 -15.19 -4.83 -14.82
C PRO A 220 -16.26 -5.42 -15.75
N ASP A 221 -16.99 -6.44 -15.31
CA ASP A 221 -18.10 -7.07 -16.03
C ASP A 221 -19.44 -6.35 -15.81
N GLY A 222 -19.44 -5.26 -15.03
CA GLY A 222 -20.63 -4.46 -14.72
C GLY A 222 -21.40 -4.93 -13.48
N GLU A 223 -20.95 -6.00 -12.79
CA GLU A 223 -21.55 -6.39 -11.52
C GLU A 223 -21.42 -5.25 -10.49
N ARG A 224 -22.51 -4.93 -9.80
CA ARG A 224 -22.53 -3.90 -8.77
C ARG A 224 -22.61 -4.54 -7.39
N VAL A 225 -21.57 -4.31 -6.59
CA VAL A 225 -21.53 -4.73 -5.19
C VAL A 225 -22.12 -3.60 -4.35
N PRO A 226 -23.30 -3.81 -3.75
CA PRO A 226 -24.01 -2.74 -3.10
C PRO A 226 -23.41 -2.40 -1.73
N PRO A 227 -23.69 -1.20 -1.18
CA PRO A 227 -23.05 -0.71 0.04
C PRO A 227 -23.29 -1.59 1.27
N GLU A 228 -24.43 -2.28 1.35
CA GLU A 228 -24.76 -3.23 2.42
C GLU A 228 -23.83 -4.44 2.45
N THR A 229 -23.45 -4.98 1.29
CA THR A 229 -22.50 -6.09 1.18
C THR A 229 -21.14 -5.65 1.71
N MET A 230 -20.69 -4.47 1.29
CA MET A 230 -19.42 -3.91 1.74
C MET A 230 -19.39 -3.68 3.26
N ARG A 231 -20.50 -3.22 3.83
CA ARG A 231 -20.63 -3.04 5.28
C ARG A 231 -20.57 -4.36 6.05
N ARG A 232 -21.21 -5.40 5.53
CA ARG A 232 -21.25 -6.71 6.17
C ARG A 232 -19.89 -7.41 6.22
N TYR A 233 -19.11 -7.31 5.12
CA TYR A 233 -17.93 -8.16 4.94
C TYR A 233 -16.59 -7.44 5.10
N LYS A 234 -16.49 -6.13 4.84
CA LYS A 234 -15.19 -5.43 4.79
C LYS A 234 -14.86 -4.61 6.04
N LEU A 235 -15.86 -4.13 6.76
CA LEU A 235 -15.67 -3.19 7.88
C LEU A 235 -16.63 -3.53 9.04
N ASN A 236 -16.35 -4.63 9.76
CA ASN A 236 -16.93 -4.91 11.07
C ASN A 236 -16.38 -4.00 12.20
N MET A 237 -15.88 -2.81 11.87
CA MET A 237 -15.30 -1.89 12.84
C MET A 237 -16.38 -0.93 13.35
N MET A 238 -16.48 -0.87 14.68
CA MET A 238 -17.39 -0.18 15.61
C MET A 238 -17.65 1.33 15.39
N GLY A 239 -17.37 1.90 14.22
CA GLY A 239 -17.66 3.28 13.89
C GLY A 239 -19.15 3.49 13.61
N GLN A 240 -19.80 4.36 14.38
CA GLN A 240 -21.15 4.82 14.03
C GLN A 240 -21.12 5.47 12.65
N ARG A 241 -22.09 5.13 11.79
CA ARG A 241 -22.26 5.81 10.50
C ARG A 241 -22.31 7.31 10.72
N GLY A 242 -21.74 8.04 9.78
CA GLY A 242 -22.12 9.43 9.60
C GLY A 242 -23.64 9.56 9.56
N ARG A 243 -24.23 10.31 10.49
CA ARG A 243 -25.69 10.52 10.50
C ARG A 243 -26.07 11.38 9.30
N LYS A 244 -27.26 11.16 8.73
CA LYS A 244 -27.85 12.18 7.85
C LYS A 244 -27.97 13.47 8.69
N LEU A 245 -27.36 14.55 8.21
CA LEU A 245 -27.63 15.89 8.72
C LEU A 245 -28.92 16.37 8.07
#